data_AF-A0A7N0ZWS2-F1
#
_entry.id   AF-A0A7N0ZWS2-F1
#
_cell.length_a   1.000
_cell.length_b   1.000
_cell.length_c   1.000
_cell.angle_alpha   90.00
_cell.angle_beta   90.00
_cell.angle_gamma   90.00
#
_symmetry.space_group_name_H-M   'P 1'
#
loop_
_entity.id
_entity.type
_entity.pdbx_description
1 polymer ?
#
loop_
_entity_poly.entity_id
_entity_poly.type
_entity_poly.pdbx_seq_one_letter_code
_entity_poly.pdbx_strand_id
1 'polypeptide(L)'
;MSETCMSLTAANEQLEQSRMDLDDMHFKAHSLDQTCRQQASMLSTISGQYEHEKKFRDATIAKLEEKLKVMKEEQAQLSREAHECDDSIPELTQMVSAVQGLVAQCEYLKVKCNEELTERKKLYNQVQEAKGNIRVFCRCRPLSKQEMSAGYKDVVDFKGARDGDLAILAGGSSKKIFKFDCVYTSNDDQVDVFADASPLVVSVLDGFNVCIFAYGQTGTGKTFTMEGPECNRRVNYRTVERLFEIARKRSEMFSCDICVSVLKVYNEQLRDLLAASPSSKKLEIKQGSEGSHHIPGIVEARVERLSEVWNVLQAGSSTRAVRSNNVNEHSS
;
A
#
# COMPACT_ATOMS: atom_id res chain seq x y z
N MET A 1 -36.73 107.07 -107.35
CA MET A 1 -35.55 106.42 -106.71
C MET A 1 -35.72 106.44 -105.19
N SER A 2 -36.49 105.51 -104.60
CA SER A 2 -36.56 105.39 -103.12
C SER A 2 -37.03 104.03 -102.57
N GLU A 3 -37.53 103.09 -103.40
CA GLU A 3 -38.07 101.81 -102.88
C GLU A 3 -37.11 100.62 -103.02
N THR A 4 -36.18 100.62 -103.97
CA THR A 4 -35.27 99.49 -104.22
C THR A 4 -34.03 99.45 -103.33
N CYS A 5 -33.61 100.58 -102.74
CA CYS A 5 -32.44 100.63 -101.85
C CYS A 5 -32.78 100.14 -100.43
N MET A 6 -34.01 100.37 -99.94
CA MET A 6 -34.42 99.94 -98.60
C MET A 6 -34.73 98.43 -98.51
N SER A 7 -34.99 97.76 -99.64
CA SER A 7 -35.25 96.31 -99.66
C SER A 7 -33.98 95.46 -99.62
N LEU A 8 -32.85 95.98 -100.09
CA LEU A 8 -31.59 95.24 -100.18
C LEU A 8 -30.81 95.26 -98.84
N THR A 9 -30.85 96.37 -98.11
CA THR A 9 -30.32 96.47 -96.75
C THR A 9 -31.09 95.59 -95.75
N ALA A 10 -32.43 95.60 -95.83
CA ALA A 10 -33.27 94.76 -94.96
C ALA A 10 -33.05 93.25 -95.21
N ALA A 11 -32.86 92.84 -96.46
CA ALA A 11 -32.58 91.44 -96.79
C ALA A 11 -31.20 90.98 -96.31
N ASN A 12 -30.19 91.86 -96.36
CA ASN A 12 -28.83 91.53 -95.92
C ASN A 12 -28.72 91.47 -94.38
N GLU A 13 -29.43 92.35 -93.67
CA GLU A 13 -29.59 92.27 -92.21
C GLU A 13 -30.34 91.00 -91.79
N GLN A 14 -31.38 90.59 -92.53
CA GLN A 14 -32.08 89.33 -92.27
C GLN A 14 -31.22 88.09 -92.53
N LEU A 15 -30.34 88.13 -93.53
CA LEU A 15 -29.40 87.05 -93.84
C LEU A 15 -28.28 86.94 -92.79
N GLU A 16 -27.73 88.07 -92.34
CA GLU A 16 -26.78 88.10 -91.22
C GLU A 16 -27.43 87.61 -89.92
N GLN A 17 -28.65 88.05 -89.62
CA GLN A 17 -29.40 87.56 -88.46
C GLN A 17 -29.68 86.06 -88.54
N SER A 18 -30.12 85.56 -89.70
CA SER A 18 -30.36 84.13 -89.91
C SER A 18 -29.07 83.31 -89.81
N ARG A 19 -27.94 83.85 -90.26
CA ARG A 19 -26.62 83.21 -90.13
C ARG A 19 -26.15 83.18 -88.69
N MET A 20 -26.31 84.27 -87.94
CA MET A 20 -26.02 84.32 -86.50
C MET A 20 -26.90 83.35 -85.71
N ASP A 21 -28.18 83.24 -86.03
CA ASP A 21 -29.10 82.30 -85.40
C ASP A 21 -28.74 80.84 -85.76
N LEU A 22 -28.28 80.58 -86.99
CA LEU A 22 -27.85 79.25 -87.43
C LEU A 22 -26.53 78.83 -86.76
N ASP A 23 -25.59 79.76 -86.58
CA ASP A 23 -24.34 79.55 -85.86
C ASP A 23 -24.58 79.34 -84.35
N ASP A 24 -25.49 80.10 -83.72
CA ASP A 24 -25.92 79.89 -82.33
C ASP A 24 -26.62 78.53 -82.15
N MET A 25 -27.47 78.13 -83.10
CA MET A 25 -28.10 76.82 -83.12
C MET A 25 -27.09 75.68 -83.31
N HIS A 26 -26.09 75.85 -84.18
CA HIS A 26 -25.01 74.88 -84.35
C HIS A 26 -24.15 74.75 -83.09
N PHE A 27 -23.85 75.87 -82.42
CA PHE A 27 -23.11 75.87 -81.16
C PHE A 27 -23.91 75.18 -80.05
N LYS A 28 -25.21 75.46 -79.93
CA LYS A 28 -26.12 74.78 -78.99
C LYS A 28 -26.23 73.28 -79.30
N ALA A 29 -26.36 72.89 -80.56
CA ALA A 29 -26.42 71.49 -80.96
C ALA A 29 -25.11 70.74 -80.66
N HIS A 30 -23.96 71.35 -80.93
CA HIS A 30 -22.65 70.78 -80.61
C HIS A 30 -22.44 70.66 -79.08
N SER A 31 -22.85 71.68 -78.32
CA SER A 31 -22.82 71.65 -76.85
C SER A 31 -23.72 70.53 -76.28
N LEU A 32 -24.92 70.37 -76.84
CA LEU A 32 -25.86 69.32 -76.46
C LEU A 32 -25.35 67.92 -76.81
N ASP A 33 -24.77 67.73 -77.99
CA ASP A 33 -24.17 66.46 -78.43
C ASP A 33 -22.95 66.10 -77.55
N GLN A 34 -22.09 67.07 -77.24
CA GLN A 34 -20.98 66.88 -76.32
C GLN A 34 -21.47 66.49 -74.92
N THR A 35 -22.57 67.09 -74.44
CA THR A 35 -23.21 66.73 -73.17
C THR A 35 -23.82 65.33 -73.21
N CYS A 36 -24.49 64.96 -74.31
CA CYS A 36 -25.05 63.61 -74.49
C CYS A 36 -23.95 62.54 -74.53
N ARG A 37 -22.82 62.80 -75.22
CA ARG A 37 -21.67 61.89 -75.24
C ARG A 37 -21.02 61.74 -73.88
N GLN A 38 -20.90 62.84 -73.12
CA GLN A 38 -20.41 62.81 -71.74
C GLN A 38 -21.34 62.02 -70.82
N GLN A 39 -22.66 62.23 -70.92
CA GLN A 39 -23.66 61.49 -70.16
C GLN A 39 -23.70 60.00 -70.53
N ALA A 40 -23.57 59.65 -71.82
CA ALA A 40 -23.48 58.26 -72.27
C ALA A 40 -22.22 57.56 -71.74
N SER A 41 -21.08 58.25 -71.73
CA SER A 41 -19.83 57.75 -71.13
C SER A 41 -19.96 57.54 -69.61
N MET A 42 -20.58 58.49 -68.91
CA MET A 42 -20.87 58.35 -67.48
C MET A 42 -21.82 57.18 -67.21
N LEU A 43 -22.90 57.03 -67.97
CA LEU A 43 -23.84 55.91 -67.86
C LEU A 43 -23.16 54.56 -68.12
N SER A 44 -22.32 54.47 -69.15
CA SER A 44 -21.53 53.26 -69.42
C SER A 44 -20.59 52.91 -68.28
N THR A 45 -19.97 53.92 -67.65
CA THR A 45 -19.07 53.73 -66.51
C THR A 45 -19.83 53.25 -65.27
N ILE A 46 -20.95 53.90 -64.95
CA ILE A 46 -21.83 53.52 -63.83
C ILE A 46 -22.40 52.12 -64.03
N SER A 47 -22.83 51.79 -65.25
CA SER A 47 -23.34 50.45 -65.57
C SER A 47 -22.28 49.38 -65.38
N GLY A 48 -21.03 49.64 -65.81
CA GLY A 48 -19.92 48.71 -65.59
C GLY A 48 -19.56 48.54 -64.11
N GLN A 49 -19.57 49.63 -63.33
CA GLN A 49 -19.36 49.58 -61.88
C GLN A 49 -20.48 48.79 -61.17
N TYR A 50 -21.73 48.98 -61.58
CA TYR A 50 -22.87 48.23 -61.05
C TYR A 50 -22.77 46.72 -61.37
N GLU A 51 -22.40 46.35 -62.60
CA GLU A 51 -22.19 44.94 -62.94
C GLU A 51 -21.05 44.31 -62.16
N HIS A 52 -19.96 45.05 -61.94
CA HIS A 52 -18.84 44.59 -61.12
C HIS A 52 -19.24 44.40 -59.65
N GLU A 53 -19.93 45.37 -59.05
CA GLU A 53 -20.46 45.23 -57.69
C GLU A 53 -21.45 44.07 -57.56
N LYS A 54 -22.34 43.90 -58.54
CA LYS A 54 -23.29 42.78 -58.57
C LYS A 54 -22.55 41.45 -58.55
N LYS A 55 -21.57 41.25 -59.44
CA LYS A 55 -20.73 40.04 -59.47
C LYS A 55 -19.99 39.81 -58.16
N PHE A 56 -19.46 40.88 -57.56
CA PHE A 56 -18.76 40.80 -56.27
C PHE A 56 -19.70 40.40 -55.12
N ARG A 57 -20.91 40.98 -55.07
CA ARG A 57 -21.95 40.61 -54.10
C ARG A 57 -22.38 39.16 -54.29
N ASP A 58 -22.65 38.73 -55.52
CA ASP A 58 -23.04 37.35 -55.84
C ASP A 58 -21.96 36.34 -55.40
N ALA A 59 -20.68 36.63 -55.68
CA ALA A 59 -19.56 35.79 -55.22
C ALA A 59 -19.42 35.74 -53.69
N THR A 60 -19.69 36.85 -53.02
CA THR A 60 -19.66 36.93 -51.55
C THR A 60 -20.81 36.14 -50.93
N ILE A 61 -22.01 36.23 -51.51
CA ILE A 61 -23.19 35.46 -51.10
C ILE A 61 -22.91 33.98 -51.24
N ALA A 62 -22.41 33.52 -52.39
CA ALA A 62 -22.07 32.11 -52.60
C ALA A 62 -21.04 31.59 -51.59
N LYS A 63 -20.02 32.41 -51.25
CA LYS A 63 -19.02 32.05 -50.24
C LYS A 63 -19.60 31.98 -48.83
N LEU A 64 -20.55 32.86 -48.50
CA LEU A 64 -21.26 32.84 -47.22
C LEU A 64 -22.22 31.65 -47.12
N GLU A 65 -22.91 31.30 -48.20
CA GLU A 65 -23.78 30.12 -48.28
C GLU A 65 -23.00 28.83 -48.04
N GLU A 66 -21.81 28.69 -48.64
CA GLU A 66 -20.95 27.54 -48.42
C GLU A 66 -20.47 27.46 -46.97
N LYS A 67 -20.04 28.58 -46.38
CA LYS A 67 -19.69 28.64 -44.95
C LYS A 67 -20.87 28.27 -44.06
N LEU A 68 -22.07 28.75 -44.39
CA LEU A 68 -23.31 28.42 -43.66
C LEU A 68 -23.61 26.93 -43.72
N LYS A 69 -23.35 26.29 -44.86
CA LYS A 69 -23.55 24.85 -45.05
C LYS A 69 -22.59 24.04 -44.17
N VAL A 70 -21.28 24.33 -44.24
CA VAL A 70 -20.27 23.66 -43.41
C VAL A 70 -20.57 23.85 -41.92
N MET A 71 -20.89 25.07 -41.51
CA MET A 71 -21.17 25.37 -40.11
C MET A 71 -22.46 24.68 -39.60
N LYS A 72 -23.45 24.45 -40.47
CA LYS A 72 -24.64 23.63 -40.13
C LYS A 72 -24.30 22.15 -39.99
N GLU A 73 -23.43 21.63 -40.84
CA GLU A 73 -22.96 20.24 -40.77
C GLU A 73 -22.16 20.00 -39.47
N GLU A 74 -21.27 20.92 -39.12
CA GLU A 74 -20.52 20.91 -37.86
C GLU A 74 -21.45 21.01 -36.64
N GLN A 75 -22.44 21.91 -36.67
CA GLN A 75 -23.43 22.03 -35.59
C GLN A 75 -24.22 20.72 -35.41
N ALA A 76 -24.61 20.08 -36.51
CA ALA A 76 -25.31 18.80 -36.46
C ALA A 76 -24.41 17.68 -35.90
N GLN A 77 -23.11 17.67 -36.22
CA GLN A 77 -22.16 16.71 -35.69
C GLN A 77 -21.93 16.91 -34.19
N LEU A 78 -21.62 18.13 -33.75
CA LEU A 78 -21.44 18.45 -32.34
C LEU A 78 -22.70 18.15 -31.52
N SER A 79 -23.88 18.39 -32.09
CA SER A 79 -25.15 18.04 -31.43
C SER A 79 -25.32 16.54 -31.26
N ARG A 80 -24.86 15.71 -32.21
CA ARG A 80 -24.89 14.24 -32.09
C ARG A 80 -23.94 13.76 -31.01
N GLU A 81 -22.70 14.24 -31.02
CA GLU A 81 -21.68 13.89 -30.02
C GLU A 81 -22.11 14.33 -28.61
N ALA A 82 -22.74 15.50 -28.47
CA ALA A 82 -23.30 15.95 -27.21
C ALA A 82 -24.42 15.04 -26.70
N HIS A 83 -25.32 14.56 -27.58
CA HIS A 83 -26.35 13.59 -27.21
C HIS A 83 -25.75 12.23 -26.81
N GLU A 84 -24.77 11.72 -27.55
CA GLU A 84 -24.12 10.44 -27.23
C GLU A 84 -23.39 10.50 -25.87
N CYS A 85 -22.79 11.64 -25.55
CA CYS A 85 -22.23 11.90 -24.24
C CYS A 85 -23.32 11.94 -23.15
N ASP A 86 -24.41 12.67 -23.39
CA ASP A 86 -25.55 12.79 -22.45
C ASP A 86 -26.20 11.42 -22.17
N ASP A 87 -26.35 10.59 -23.20
CA ASP A 87 -26.87 9.22 -23.10
C ASP A 87 -25.95 8.31 -22.26
N SER A 88 -24.64 8.59 -22.22
CA SER A 88 -23.65 7.81 -21.45
C SER A 88 -23.54 8.24 -19.98
N ILE A 89 -23.96 9.47 -19.64
CA ILE A 89 -23.88 10.01 -18.26
C ILE A 89 -24.63 9.15 -17.23
N PRO A 90 -25.84 8.62 -17.49
CA PRO A 90 -26.56 7.77 -16.54
C PRO A 90 -25.78 6.49 -16.18
N GLU A 91 -25.17 5.81 -17.16
CA GLU A 91 -24.37 4.61 -16.92
C GLU A 91 -23.13 4.92 -16.08
N LEU A 92 -22.41 6.00 -16.38
CA LEU A 92 -21.28 6.45 -15.55
C LEU A 92 -21.73 6.78 -14.13
N THR A 93 -22.87 7.46 -13.98
CA THR A 93 -23.42 7.83 -12.66
C THR A 93 -23.78 6.57 -11.86
N GLN A 94 -24.37 5.57 -12.51
CA GLN A 94 -24.68 4.28 -11.89
C GLN A 94 -23.41 3.54 -11.47
N MET A 95 -22.37 3.51 -12.33
CA MET A 95 -21.07 2.93 -11.98
C MET A 95 -20.43 3.64 -10.79
N VAL A 96 -20.44 4.98 -10.77
CA VAL A 96 -19.89 5.77 -9.65
C VAL A 96 -20.63 5.44 -8.36
N SER A 97 -21.97 5.37 -8.39
CA SER A 97 -22.77 4.98 -7.24
C SER A 97 -22.45 3.55 -6.75
N ALA A 98 -22.27 2.60 -7.67
CA ALA A 98 -21.89 1.24 -7.33
C ALA A 98 -20.50 1.16 -6.67
N VAL A 99 -19.52 1.91 -7.21
CA VAL A 99 -18.17 2.01 -6.64
C VAL A 99 -18.21 2.65 -5.26
N GLN A 100 -18.98 3.74 -5.08
CA GLN A 100 -19.18 4.37 -3.77
C GLN A 100 -19.79 3.38 -2.75
N GLY A 101 -20.77 2.59 -3.19
CA GLY A 101 -21.36 1.53 -2.36
C GLY A 101 -20.34 0.46 -1.94
N LEU A 102 -19.48 0.02 -2.86
CA LEU A 102 -18.40 -0.93 -2.56
C LEU A 102 -17.36 -0.34 -1.61
N VAL A 103 -16.97 0.92 -1.80
CA VAL A 103 -16.03 1.61 -0.90
C VAL A 103 -16.60 1.68 0.52
N ALA A 104 -17.86 2.09 0.67
CA ALA A 104 -18.53 2.13 1.97
C ALA A 104 -18.61 0.75 2.64
N GLN A 105 -18.88 -0.31 1.86
CA GLN A 105 -18.86 -1.69 2.38
C GLN A 105 -17.45 -2.12 2.81
N CYS A 106 -16.41 -1.81 2.04
CA CYS A 106 -15.03 -2.10 2.40
C CYS A 106 -14.61 -1.39 3.69
N GLU A 107 -14.96 -0.12 3.85
CA GLU A 107 -14.70 0.65 5.08
C GLU A 107 -15.43 0.05 6.28
N TYR A 108 -16.71 -0.28 6.14
CA TYR A 108 -17.50 -0.95 7.17
C TYR A 108 -16.88 -2.29 7.58
N LEU A 109 -16.51 -3.14 6.61
CA LEU A 109 -15.87 -4.42 6.86
C LEU A 109 -14.52 -4.27 7.55
N LYS A 110 -13.74 -3.24 7.20
CA LYS A 110 -12.45 -2.95 7.84
C LYS A 110 -12.64 -2.58 9.32
N VAL A 111 -13.61 -1.73 9.64
CA VAL A 111 -13.95 -1.37 11.02
C VAL A 111 -14.37 -2.62 11.80
N LYS A 112 -15.32 -3.39 11.26
CA LYS A 112 -15.80 -4.62 11.91
C LYS A 112 -14.69 -5.64 12.13
N CYS A 113 -13.80 -5.82 11.16
CA CYS A 113 -12.64 -6.69 11.29
C CYS A 113 -11.72 -6.26 12.43
N ASN A 114 -11.50 -4.96 12.62
CA ASN A 114 -10.68 -4.45 13.74
C ASN A 114 -11.34 -4.67 15.10
N GLU A 115 -12.67 -4.54 15.19
CA GLU A 115 -13.43 -4.84 16.41
C GLU A 115 -13.29 -6.32 16.79
N GLU A 116 -13.54 -7.22 15.84
CA GLU A 116 -13.38 -8.67 16.02
C GLU A 116 -11.95 -9.06 16.42
N LEU A 117 -10.93 -8.42 15.85
CA LEU A 117 -9.54 -8.66 16.23
C LEU A 117 -9.25 -8.25 17.68
N THR A 118 -9.85 -7.14 18.12
CA THR A 118 -9.73 -6.63 19.48
C THR A 118 -10.42 -7.56 20.48
N GLU A 119 -11.63 -8.01 20.15
CA GLU A 119 -12.34 -9.00 20.98
C GLU A 119 -11.63 -10.34 21.01
N ARG A 120 -11.17 -10.86 19.87
CA ARG A 120 -10.37 -12.09 19.79
C ARG A 120 -9.15 -11.99 20.69
N LYS A 121 -8.41 -10.88 20.63
CA LYS A 121 -7.24 -10.63 21.48
C LYS A 121 -7.63 -10.68 22.96
N LYS A 122 -8.72 -10.02 23.35
CA LYS A 122 -9.21 -10.01 24.74
C LYS A 122 -9.59 -11.41 25.22
N LEU A 123 -10.47 -12.10 24.48
CA LEU A 123 -10.96 -13.43 24.84
C LEU A 123 -9.82 -14.46 24.87
N TYR A 124 -8.92 -14.40 23.90
CA TYR A 124 -7.78 -15.32 23.84
C TYR A 124 -6.91 -15.21 25.09
N ASN A 125 -6.58 -13.99 25.51
CA ASN A 125 -5.74 -13.79 26.70
C ASN A 125 -6.49 -14.09 28.00
N GLN A 126 -7.80 -13.85 28.08
CA GLN A 126 -8.63 -14.32 29.20
C GLN A 126 -8.59 -15.85 29.34
N VAL A 127 -8.60 -16.58 28.23
CA VAL A 127 -8.45 -18.05 28.25
C VAL A 127 -7.05 -18.46 28.75
N GLN A 128 -6.00 -17.75 28.35
CA GLN A 128 -4.64 -18.02 28.86
C GLN A 128 -4.52 -17.71 30.36
N GLU A 129 -5.09 -16.60 30.83
CA GLU A 129 -5.13 -16.21 32.24
C GLU A 129 -5.90 -17.21 33.09
N ALA A 130 -7.04 -17.71 32.60
CA ALA A 130 -7.83 -18.73 33.26
C ALA A 130 -7.10 -20.08 33.38
N LYS A 131 -6.18 -20.39 32.46
CA LYS A 131 -5.26 -21.54 32.57
C LYS A 131 -4.12 -21.31 33.56
N GLY A 132 -3.93 -20.08 34.05
CA GLY A 132 -2.86 -19.69 34.94
C GLY A 132 -1.74 -18.93 34.23
N ASN A 133 -1.39 -17.77 34.78
CA ASN A 133 -0.27 -16.94 34.31
C ASN A 133 1.10 -17.58 34.58
N ILE A 134 1.18 -18.42 35.60
CA ILE A 134 2.36 -19.22 35.93
C ILE A 134 1.92 -20.67 35.88
N ARG A 135 2.56 -21.45 35.02
CA ARG A 135 2.29 -22.89 34.84
C ARG A 135 3.60 -23.65 35.01
N VAL A 136 3.54 -24.72 35.80
CA VAL A 136 4.67 -25.58 36.13
C VAL A 136 4.41 -26.95 35.51
N PHE A 137 5.26 -27.28 34.54
CA PHE A 137 5.23 -28.55 33.84
C PHE A 137 6.34 -29.46 34.38
N CYS A 138 6.02 -30.72 34.65
CA CYS A 138 7.03 -31.73 34.95
C CYS A 138 7.32 -32.54 33.68
N ARG A 139 8.60 -32.76 33.38
CA ARG A 139 9.01 -33.62 32.26
C ARG A 139 10.03 -34.64 32.70
N CYS A 140 9.68 -35.91 32.58
CA CYS A 140 10.55 -37.03 32.92
C CYS A 140 11.23 -37.61 31.67
N ARG A 141 12.54 -37.39 31.53
CA ARG A 141 13.32 -38.00 30.44
C ARG A 141 13.37 -39.52 30.59
N PRO A 142 13.49 -40.28 29.48
CA PRO A 142 13.80 -41.71 29.55
C PRO A 142 15.18 -41.96 30.18
N LEU A 143 15.36 -43.18 30.70
CA LEU A 143 16.68 -43.69 31.09
C LEU A 143 17.61 -43.74 29.88
N SER A 144 18.85 -43.34 30.09
CA SER A 144 19.92 -43.44 29.09
C SER A 144 20.36 -44.90 28.94
N LYS A 145 21.01 -45.20 27.81
CA LYS A 145 21.57 -46.54 27.55
C LYS A 145 22.57 -46.98 28.63
N GLN A 146 23.37 -46.04 29.15
CA GLN A 146 24.32 -46.31 30.23
C GLN A 146 23.62 -46.64 31.55
N GLU A 147 22.55 -45.92 31.88
CA GLU A 147 21.76 -46.17 33.10
C GLU A 147 21.05 -47.54 33.04
N MET A 148 20.49 -47.89 31.88
CA MET A 148 19.88 -49.21 31.67
C MET A 148 20.90 -50.34 31.80
N SER A 149 22.09 -50.19 31.20
CA SER A 149 23.17 -51.18 31.30
C SER A 149 23.73 -51.32 32.73
N ALA A 150 23.69 -50.24 33.52
CA ALA A 150 24.07 -50.25 34.93
C ALA A 150 22.97 -50.79 35.86
N GLY A 151 21.80 -51.18 35.32
CA GLY A 151 20.71 -51.79 36.07
C GLY A 151 19.84 -50.81 36.87
N TYR A 152 19.91 -49.51 36.57
CA TYR A 152 19.00 -48.53 37.15
C TYR A 152 17.55 -48.77 36.67
N LYS A 153 16.59 -48.47 37.53
CA LYS A 153 15.15 -48.63 37.27
C LYS A 153 14.41 -47.33 37.49
N ASP A 154 13.29 -47.17 36.79
CA ASP A 154 12.39 -46.05 37.01
C ASP A 154 11.79 -46.11 38.40
N VAL A 155 11.88 -44.99 39.12
CA VAL A 155 11.31 -44.79 40.46
C VAL A 155 10.01 -43.98 40.41
N VAL A 156 9.51 -43.70 39.21
CA VAL A 156 8.37 -42.82 38.97
C VAL A 156 7.15 -43.64 38.54
N ASP A 157 5.99 -43.35 39.12
CA ASP A 157 4.71 -43.92 38.78
C ASP A 157 3.85 -42.85 38.09
N PHE A 158 3.56 -43.09 36.80
CA PHE A 158 2.85 -42.17 35.91
C PHE A 158 1.34 -42.41 35.83
N LYS A 159 0.75 -43.26 36.70
CA LYS A 159 -0.70 -43.56 36.65
C LYS A 159 -1.59 -42.30 36.73
N GLY A 160 -1.15 -41.28 37.46
CA GLY A 160 -1.85 -40.00 37.60
C GLY A 160 -1.40 -38.89 36.65
N ALA A 161 -0.51 -39.17 35.69
CA ALA A 161 0.12 -38.13 34.87
C ALA A 161 -0.90 -37.30 34.06
N ARG A 162 -2.01 -37.92 33.63
CA ARG A 162 -3.11 -37.23 32.91
C ARG A 162 -3.85 -36.20 33.77
N ASP A 163 -3.82 -36.38 35.08
CA ASP A 163 -4.44 -35.50 36.06
C ASP A 163 -3.41 -34.50 36.65
N GLY A 164 -2.18 -34.48 36.12
CA GLY A 164 -1.08 -33.64 36.62
C GLY A 164 -0.35 -34.21 37.84
N ASP A 165 -0.63 -35.47 38.22
CA ASP A 165 -0.03 -36.12 39.38
C ASP A 165 1.20 -36.95 38.99
N LEU A 166 2.33 -36.67 39.66
CA LEU A 166 3.57 -37.44 39.56
C LEU A 166 3.86 -38.14 40.88
N ALA A 167 3.89 -39.47 40.89
CA ALA A 167 4.22 -40.24 42.08
C ALA A 167 5.68 -40.74 42.04
N ILE A 168 6.42 -40.53 43.12
CA ILE A 168 7.76 -41.10 43.32
C ILE A 168 7.64 -42.26 44.30
N LEU A 169 8.12 -43.43 43.89
CA LEU A 169 8.24 -44.64 44.71
C LEU A 169 9.42 -44.44 45.67
N ALA A 170 9.13 -44.17 46.94
CA ALA A 170 10.14 -44.19 47.99
C ALA A 170 10.37 -45.65 48.43
N GLY A 171 11.58 -46.00 48.89
CA GLY A 171 11.86 -47.34 49.41
C GLY A 171 10.84 -47.75 50.49
N GLY A 172 10.09 -48.83 50.24
CA GLY A 172 8.92 -49.26 51.03
C GLY A 172 7.62 -49.22 50.22
N SER A 173 6.47 -49.32 50.89
CA SER A 173 5.13 -49.20 50.30
C SER A 173 4.60 -47.75 50.25
N SER A 174 5.44 -46.75 50.56
CA SER A 174 5.06 -45.34 50.58
C SER A 174 5.32 -44.65 49.23
N LYS A 175 4.36 -43.85 48.78
CA LYS A 175 4.45 -43.03 47.56
C LYS A 175 4.39 -41.55 47.92
N LYS A 176 5.27 -40.74 47.34
CA LYS A 176 5.19 -39.27 47.43
C LYS A 176 4.59 -38.73 46.14
N ILE A 177 3.48 -38.00 46.23
CA ILE A 177 2.76 -37.45 45.08
C ILE A 177 3.04 -35.95 44.99
N PHE A 178 3.37 -35.48 43.80
CA PHE A 178 3.57 -34.08 43.45
C PHE A 178 2.57 -33.69 42.38
N LYS A 179 2.02 -32.47 42.47
CA LYS A 179 1.05 -31.94 41.52
C LYS A 179 1.68 -30.88 40.63
N PHE A 180 1.36 -30.93 39.35
CA PHE A 180 1.81 -30.03 38.30
C PHE A 180 0.64 -29.68 37.38
N ASP A 181 0.78 -28.64 36.58
CA ASP A 181 -0.23 -28.29 35.57
C ASP A 181 -0.29 -29.36 34.46
N CYS A 182 0.84 -30.02 34.18
CA CYS A 182 0.92 -31.17 33.29
C CYS A 182 2.21 -31.96 33.57
N VAL A 183 2.14 -33.28 33.37
CA VAL A 183 3.24 -34.23 33.58
C VAL A 183 3.52 -34.97 32.27
N TYR A 184 4.65 -34.65 31.63
CA TYR A 184 5.17 -35.39 30.49
C TYR A 184 6.02 -36.58 30.95
N THR A 185 5.63 -37.75 30.49
CA THR A 185 6.29 -39.04 30.69
C THR A 185 7.44 -39.23 29.71
N SER A 186 8.15 -40.34 29.85
CA SER A 186 9.25 -40.71 28.94
C SER A 186 8.81 -41.07 27.53
N ASN A 187 7.50 -41.26 27.31
CA ASN A 187 6.92 -41.55 26.00
C ASN A 187 6.47 -40.28 25.26
N ASP A 188 6.33 -39.16 25.96
CA ASP A 188 5.86 -37.90 25.37
C ASP A 188 7.01 -37.21 24.64
N ASP A 189 6.72 -36.80 23.41
CA ASP A 189 7.72 -36.31 22.49
C ASP A 189 7.89 -34.78 22.57
N GLN A 190 8.57 -34.21 21.58
CA GLN A 190 8.80 -32.76 21.52
C GLN A 190 7.62 -31.95 21.02
N VAL A 191 6.77 -32.56 20.21
CA VAL A 191 5.54 -31.95 19.69
C VAL A 191 4.55 -31.82 20.83
N ASP A 192 4.44 -32.86 21.68
CA ASP A 192 3.56 -32.86 22.85
C ASP A 192 3.91 -31.72 23.82
N VAL A 193 5.20 -31.57 24.16
CA VAL A 193 5.68 -30.48 25.03
C VAL A 193 5.47 -29.11 24.38
N PHE A 194 5.66 -29.01 23.06
CA PHE A 194 5.45 -27.74 22.35
C PHE A 194 3.96 -27.36 22.24
N ALA A 195 3.05 -28.32 22.23
CA ALA A 195 1.61 -28.05 22.11
C ALA A 195 1.11 -27.11 23.22
N ASP A 196 1.64 -27.22 24.43
CA ASP A 196 1.29 -26.34 25.56
C ASP A 196 1.98 -24.97 25.53
N ALA A 197 3.14 -24.87 24.87
CA ALA A 197 3.88 -23.62 24.68
C ALA A 197 3.38 -22.82 23.46
N SER A 198 2.89 -23.50 22.42
CA SER A 198 2.44 -22.88 21.15
C SER A 198 1.42 -21.76 21.33
N PRO A 199 0.39 -21.88 22.21
CA PRO A 199 -0.57 -20.81 22.45
C PRO A 199 0.07 -19.51 22.98
N LEU A 200 1.19 -19.59 23.69
CA LEU A 200 1.86 -18.43 24.25
C LEU A 200 2.45 -17.51 23.16
N VAL A 201 2.79 -18.06 21.99
CA VAL A 201 3.30 -17.27 20.85
C VAL A 201 2.26 -16.25 20.39
N VAL A 202 0.97 -16.60 20.44
CA VAL A 202 -0.11 -15.67 20.09
C VAL A 202 -0.18 -14.53 21.12
N SER A 203 0.00 -14.82 22.40
CA SER A 203 0.04 -13.80 23.46
C SER A 203 1.22 -12.84 23.26
N VAL A 204 2.38 -13.32 22.82
CA VAL A 204 3.52 -12.45 22.45
C VAL A 204 3.15 -11.48 21.34
N LEU A 205 2.55 -11.97 20.25
CA LEU A 205 2.12 -11.11 19.13
C LEU A 205 0.97 -10.17 19.50
N ASP A 206 0.18 -10.55 20.50
CA ASP A 206 -0.86 -9.70 21.06
C ASP A 206 -0.29 -8.67 22.06
N GLY A 207 1.01 -8.67 22.35
CA GLY A 207 1.71 -7.66 23.16
C GLY A 207 1.95 -8.03 24.61
N PHE A 208 1.91 -9.32 24.96
CA PHE A 208 2.18 -9.82 26.31
C PHE A 208 3.61 -10.36 26.44
N ASN A 209 4.20 -10.21 27.62
CA ASN A 209 5.50 -10.80 27.94
C ASN A 209 5.34 -12.27 28.30
N VAL A 210 6.09 -13.14 27.63
CA VAL A 210 6.11 -14.59 27.90
C VAL A 210 7.52 -15.01 28.26
N CYS A 211 7.63 -15.87 29.27
CA CYS A 211 8.90 -16.50 29.63
C CYS A 211 8.74 -18.02 29.75
N ILE A 212 9.65 -18.77 29.13
CA ILE A 212 9.71 -20.22 29.20
C ILE A 212 11.02 -20.59 29.90
N PHE A 213 10.92 -21.23 31.06
CA PHE A 213 12.06 -21.67 31.84
C PHE A 213 12.21 -23.19 31.81
N ALA A 214 13.44 -23.66 31.64
CA ALA A 214 13.78 -25.06 31.84
C ALA A 214 14.64 -25.20 33.10
N TYR A 215 14.13 -25.93 34.09
CA TYR A 215 14.78 -26.13 35.38
C TYR A 215 15.09 -27.61 35.65
N GLY A 216 16.15 -27.88 36.41
CA GLY A 216 16.57 -29.23 36.78
C GLY A 216 18.08 -29.38 36.95
N GLN A 217 18.53 -30.51 37.49
CA GLN A 217 19.95 -30.84 37.65
C GLN A 217 20.65 -31.04 36.29
N THR A 218 21.98 -30.98 36.24
CA THR A 218 22.76 -31.39 35.07
C THR A 218 22.38 -32.82 34.65
N GLY A 219 22.19 -33.05 33.34
CA GLY A 219 21.81 -34.36 32.82
C GLY A 219 20.31 -34.69 32.88
N THR A 220 19.44 -33.83 33.43
CA THR A 220 17.98 -34.09 33.46
C THR A 220 17.25 -33.76 32.15
N GLY A 221 17.97 -33.21 31.15
CA GLY A 221 17.40 -32.93 29.83
C GLY A 221 16.87 -31.50 29.62
N LYS A 222 17.40 -30.49 30.34
CA LYS A 222 17.09 -29.07 30.10
C LYS A 222 17.42 -28.62 28.67
N THR A 223 18.68 -28.76 28.26
CA THR A 223 19.17 -28.47 26.90
C THR A 223 18.44 -29.33 25.87
N PHE A 224 18.21 -30.60 26.22
CA PHE A 224 17.38 -31.49 25.41
C PHE A 224 15.93 -31.03 25.36
N THR A 225 15.36 -30.26 26.28
CA THR A 225 13.97 -29.79 26.13
C THR A 225 13.90 -28.51 25.31
N MET A 226 14.85 -27.60 25.53
CA MET A 226 14.84 -26.28 24.91
C MET A 226 15.39 -26.29 23.48
N GLU A 227 16.59 -26.86 23.26
CA GLU A 227 17.32 -26.78 21.99
C GLU A 227 17.22 -28.07 21.18
N GLY A 228 17.57 -29.20 21.81
CA GLY A 228 17.58 -30.51 21.19
C GLY A 228 18.64 -30.74 20.13
N PRO A 229 18.72 -31.96 19.58
CA PRO A 229 19.60 -32.25 18.46
C PRO A 229 19.05 -31.57 17.18
N GLU A 230 19.93 -31.25 16.24
CA GLU A 230 19.56 -30.56 15.00
C GLU A 230 18.50 -31.31 14.18
N CYS A 231 18.47 -32.64 14.25
CA CYS A 231 17.49 -33.49 13.58
C CYS A 231 16.10 -33.51 14.25
N ASN A 232 15.97 -33.00 15.48
CA ASN A 232 14.70 -32.90 16.20
C ASN A 232 14.68 -31.64 17.07
N ARG A 233 14.59 -30.49 16.38
CA ARG A 233 14.56 -29.14 16.96
C ARG A 233 13.30 -28.91 17.80
N ARG A 234 13.45 -28.10 18.85
CA ARG A 234 12.62 -28.20 20.06
C ARG A 234 11.86 -26.94 20.39
N VAL A 235 11.53 -26.74 21.67
CA VAL A 235 10.61 -25.69 22.12
C VAL A 235 11.08 -24.33 21.63
N ASN A 236 12.38 -24.01 21.68
CA ASN A 236 12.89 -22.73 21.17
C ASN A 236 12.61 -22.53 19.68
N TYR A 237 12.96 -23.50 18.84
CA TYR A 237 12.85 -23.43 17.40
C TYR A 237 11.39 -23.39 16.95
N ARG A 238 10.56 -24.29 17.49
CA ARG A 238 9.13 -24.36 17.17
C ARG A 238 8.40 -23.10 17.61
N THR A 239 8.79 -22.49 18.72
CA THR A 239 8.24 -21.20 19.19
C THR A 239 8.55 -20.10 18.19
N VAL A 240 9.80 -19.98 17.76
CA VAL A 240 10.21 -18.93 16.79
C VAL A 240 9.62 -19.20 15.40
N GLU A 241 9.61 -20.45 14.95
CA GLU A 241 8.97 -20.86 13.70
C GLU A 241 7.48 -20.47 13.69
N ARG A 242 6.77 -20.80 14.78
CA ARG A 242 5.37 -20.42 14.96
C ARG A 242 5.17 -18.91 15.02
N LEU A 243 6.11 -18.18 15.62
CA LEU A 243 6.09 -16.71 15.65
C LEU A 243 6.11 -16.13 14.24
N PHE A 244 7.08 -16.53 13.41
CA PHE A 244 7.16 -16.11 12.01
C PHE A 244 5.94 -16.56 11.20
N GLU A 245 5.43 -17.77 11.43
CA GLU A 245 4.26 -18.28 10.74
C GLU A 245 3.02 -17.41 11.00
N ILE A 246 2.75 -17.07 12.27
CA ILE A 246 1.60 -16.23 12.63
C ILE A 246 1.84 -14.78 12.19
N ALA A 247 3.06 -14.24 12.35
CA ALA A 247 3.38 -12.88 11.92
C ALA A 247 3.12 -12.70 10.42
N ARG A 248 3.56 -13.65 9.59
CA ARG A 248 3.30 -13.65 8.14
C ARG A 248 1.81 -13.80 7.81
N LYS A 249 1.07 -14.66 8.53
CA LYS A 249 -0.38 -14.81 8.34
C LYS A 249 -1.16 -13.53 8.64
N ARG A 250 -0.56 -12.61 9.41
CA ARG A 250 -1.20 -11.37 9.85
C ARG A 250 -0.50 -10.12 9.29
N SER A 251 0.38 -10.27 8.29
CA SER A 251 1.16 -9.16 7.72
C SER A 251 0.32 -8.10 7.02
N GLU A 252 -0.87 -8.46 6.53
CA GLU A 252 -1.83 -7.51 5.96
C GLU A 252 -2.50 -6.64 7.03
N MET A 253 -2.50 -7.11 8.28
CA MET A 253 -3.13 -6.43 9.42
C MET A 253 -2.13 -5.63 10.25
N PHE A 254 -0.90 -6.12 10.38
CA PHE A 254 0.15 -5.45 11.14
C PHE A 254 1.55 -5.71 10.61
N SER A 255 2.44 -4.73 10.84
CA SER A 255 3.88 -4.89 10.67
C SER A 255 4.49 -5.43 11.97
N CYS A 256 5.39 -6.40 11.87
CA CYS A 256 6.09 -6.99 13.01
C CYS A 256 7.59 -6.96 12.74
N ASP A 257 8.33 -6.26 13.62
CA ASP A 257 9.79 -6.27 13.63
C ASP A 257 10.27 -7.22 14.72
N ILE A 258 11.08 -8.22 14.33
CA ILE A 258 11.59 -9.25 15.25
C ILE A 258 13.10 -9.03 15.44
N CYS A 259 13.50 -8.90 16.71
CA CYS A 259 14.89 -8.78 17.14
C CYS A 259 15.25 -9.90 18.10
N VAL A 260 16.50 -10.37 18.05
CA VAL A 260 17.01 -11.47 18.87
C VAL A 260 18.27 -11.02 19.59
N SER A 261 18.30 -11.26 20.90
CA SER A 261 19.47 -11.05 21.75
C SER A 261 19.79 -12.33 22.51
N VAL A 262 21.07 -12.67 22.62
CA VAL A 262 21.51 -13.89 23.32
C VAL A 262 22.49 -13.52 24.41
N LEU A 263 22.12 -13.78 25.66
CA LEU A 263 22.91 -13.44 26.84
C LEU A 263 23.15 -14.65 27.74
N LYS A 264 24.26 -14.61 28.48
CA LYS A 264 24.56 -15.55 29.57
C LYS A 264 24.66 -14.79 30.88
N VAL A 265 23.99 -15.30 31.91
CA VAL A 265 24.22 -14.87 33.29
C VAL A 265 25.18 -15.87 33.93
N TYR A 266 26.30 -15.39 34.45
CA TYR A 266 27.27 -16.23 35.17
C TYR A 266 27.85 -15.46 36.35
N ASN A 267 27.73 -16.01 37.56
CA ASN A 267 28.16 -15.38 38.80
C ASN A 267 27.63 -13.94 38.94
N GLU A 268 26.32 -13.76 38.77
CA GLU A 268 25.64 -12.44 38.80
C GLU A 268 26.17 -11.41 37.78
N GLN A 269 26.92 -11.85 36.76
CA GLN A 269 27.41 -11.00 35.68
C GLN A 269 26.70 -11.33 34.37
N LEU A 270 26.18 -10.28 33.73
CA LEU A 270 25.61 -10.35 32.39
C LEU A 270 26.72 -10.35 31.34
N ARG A 271 26.65 -11.29 30.40
CA ARG A 271 27.55 -11.39 29.25
C ARG A 271 26.74 -11.52 27.97
N ASP A 272 26.99 -10.61 27.03
CA ASP A 272 26.47 -10.71 25.68
C ASP A 272 27.26 -11.78 24.90
N LEU A 273 26.53 -12.71 24.28
CA LEU A 273 27.09 -13.80 23.48
C LEU A 273 27.19 -13.48 21.98
N LEU A 274 26.59 -12.37 21.54
CA LEU A 274 26.60 -11.87 20.16
C LEU A 274 27.59 -10.73 19.94
N ALA A 275 28.09 -10.10 21.01
CA ALA A 275 29.08 -9.05 20.92
C ALA A 275 30.41 -9.54 20.29
N ALA A 276 30.85 -8.88 19.21
CA ALA A 276 32.06 -9.21 18.45
C ALA A 276 33.35 -9.08 19.27
N SER A 277 33.36 -8.19 20.26
CA SER A 277 34.44 -8.04 21.23
C SER A 277 33.87 -7.96 22.64
N PRO A 278 34.59 -8.42 23.68
CA PRO A 278 34.17 -8.17 25.06
C PRO A 278 34.10 -6.67 25.27
N SER A 279 32.88 -6.13 25.36
CA SER A 279 32.62 -4.74 25.74
C SER A 279 33.37 -4.44 27.04
N SER A 280 34.13 -3.35 27.08
CA SER A 280 34.73 -2.83 28.30
C SER A 280 33.67 -2.32 29.29
N LYS A 281 32.45 -2.05 28.82
CA LYS A 281 31.31 -1.67 29.64
C LYS A 281 30.57 -2.91 30.12
N LYS A 282 30.44 -3.00 31.44
CA LYS A 282 29.61 -4.00 32.12
C LYS A 282 28.14 -3.80 31.72
N LEU A 283 27.48 -4.87 31.34
CA LEU A 283 26.05 -4.86 31.07
C LEU A 283 25.28 -4.88 32.39
N GLU A 284 24.32 -3.97 32.53
CA GLU A 284 23.52 -3.80 33.73
C GLU A 284 22.04 -3.68 33.35
N ILE A 285 21.17 -4.23 34.20
CA ILE A 285 19.72 -4.12 34.03
C ILE A 285 19.31 -2.72 34.48
N LYS A 286 18.59 -2.00 33.63
CA LYS A 286 18.01 -0.69 33.94
C LYS A 286 16.50 -0.72 33.84
N GLN A 287 15.87 0.06 34.71
CA GLN A 287 14.42 0.27 34.70
C GLN A 287 14.09 1.48 33.82
N GLY A 288 13.19 1.29 32.86
CA GLY A 288 12.63 2.33 32.01
C GLY A 288 11.47 3.08 32.69
N SER A 289 10.92 4.07 31.99
CA SER A 289 9.89 5.00 32.50
C SER A 289 8.52 4.38 32.83
N GLU A 290 8.30 3.11 32.49
CA GLU A 290 7.03 2.38 32.73
C GLU A 290 7.23 1.10 33.55
N GLY A 291 8.33 0.96 34.28
CA GLY A 291 8.65 -0.26 35.03
C GLY A 291 9.16 -1.42 34.16
N SER A 292 9.33 -1.19 32.85
CA SER A 292 9.99 -2.13 31.95
C SER A 292 11.48 -2.23 32.27
N HIS A 293 12.03 -3.44 32.17
CA HIS A 293 13.45 -3.68 32.41
C HIS A 293 14.15 -3.90 31.06
N HIS A 294 15.28 -3.25 30.84
CA HIS A 294 16.08 -3.40 29.62
C HIS A 294 17.57 -3.44 29.97
N ILE A 295 18.39 -3.92 29.04
CA ILE A 295 19.84 -4.04 29.21
C ILE A 295 20.50 -3.13 28.16
N PRO A 296 20.81 -1.86 28.48
CA PRO A 296 21.42 -0.96 27.51
C PRO A 296 22.76 -1.50 27.01
N GLY A 297 22.97 -1.45 25.70
CA GLY A 297 24.21 -1.89 25.07
C GLY A 297 24.28 -3.39 24.78
N ILE A 298 23.21 -4.16 25.04
CA ILE A 298 23.08 -5.52 24.49
C ILE A 298 22.92 -5.44 22.97
N VAL A 299 23.53 -6.38 22.25
CA VAL A 299 23.33 -6.52 20.80
C VAL A 299 21.94 -7.10 20.53
N GLU A 300 21.17 -6.38 19.73
CA GLU A 300 19.87 -6.81 19.20
C GLU A 300 20.02 -7.08 17.71
N ALA A 301 20.03 -8.36 17.32
CA ALA A 301 20.11 -8.76 15.94
C ALA A 301 18.70 -8.75 15.32
N ARG A 302 18.44 -7.83 14.38
CA ARG A 302 17.20 -7.85 13.59
C ARG A 302 17.19 -9.07 12.67
N VAL A 303 16.05 -9.74 12.60
CA VAL A 303 15.87 -10.97 11.83
C VAL A 303 14.58 -10.90 11.03
N GLU A 304 14.63 -11.31 9.76
CA GLU A 304 13.47 -11.36 8.85
C GLU A 304 13.05 -12.79 8.55
N ARG A 305 13.96 -13.76 8.77
CA ARG A 305 13.72 -15.18 8.48
C ARG A 305 14.18 -16.08 9.61
N LEU A 306 13.54 -17.25 9.71
CA LEU A 306 13.86 -18.29 10.70
C LEU A 306 15.33 -18.76 10.61
N SER A 307 15.92 -18.80 9.41
CA SER A 307 17.32 -19.17 9.22
C SER A 307 18.30 -18.19 9.89
N GLU A 308 17.98 -16.90 9.88
CA GLU A 308 18.82 -15.86 10.47
C GLU A 308 18.83 -15.97 11.99
N VAL A 309 17.70 -16.27 12.62
CA VAL A 309 17.63 -16.58 14.05
C VAL A 309 18.56 -17.73 14.40
N TRP A 310 18.56 -18.79 13.60
CA TRP A 310 19.40 -19.94 13.88
C TRP A 310 20.89 -19.61 13.78
N ASN A 311 21.29 -18.81 12.79
CA ASN A 311 22.66 -18.33 12.67
C ASN A 311 23.07 -17.51 13.91
N VAL A 312 22.17 -16.65 14.41
CA VAL A 312 22.39 -15.87 15.65
C VAL A 312 22.54 -16.78 16.87
N LEU A 313 21.66 -17.77 17.03
CA LEU A 313 21.73 -18.73 18.14
C LEU A 313 23.01 -19.59 18.08
N GLN A 314 23.41 -20.02 16.88
CA GLN A 314 24.62 -20.82 16.68
C GLN A 314 25.89 -19.99 16.97
N ALA A 315 25.92 -18.72 16.58
CA ALA A 315 26.98 -17.79 16.93
C ALA A 315 27.09 -17.63 18.46
N GLY A 316 25.97 -17.43 19.14
CA GLY A 316 25.94 -17.35 20.61
C GLY A 316 26.41 -18.65 21.30
N SER A 317 26.01 -19.81 20.78
CA SER A 317 26.44 -21.12 21.28
C SER A 317 27.95 -21.35 21.10
N SER A 318 28.50 -20.93 19.95
CA SER A 318 29.93 -21.02 19.67
C SER A 318 30.75 -20.14 20.62
N THR A 319 30.31 -18.90 20.85
CA THR A 319 30.92 -18.00 21.85
C THR A 319 30.88 -18.59 23.26
N ARG A 320 29.77 -19.27 23.61
CA ARG A 320 29.63 -19.97 24.89
C ARG A 320 30.65 -21.11 25.02
N ALA A 321 30.78 -21.96 24.00
CA ALA A 321 31.68 -23.12 24.01
C ALA A 321 33.16 -22.72 24.10
N VAL A 322 33.60 -21.77 23.27
CA VAL A 322 35.00 -21.29 23.25
C VAL A 322 35.42 -20.70 24.60
N ARG A 323 34.51 -19.98 25.27
CA ARG A 323 34.78 -19.36 26.58
C ARG A 323 34.68 -20.35 27.75
N SER A 324 33.87 -21.41 27.63
CA SER A 324 33.84 -22.51 28.59
C SER A 324 35.15 -23.32 28.59
N ASN A 325 35.78 -23.51 27.42
CA ASN A 325 37.06 -24.21 27.32
C ASN A 325 38.25 -23.46 27.94
N ASN A 326 38.10 -22.16 28.22
CA ASN A 326 39.16 -21.33 28.80
C ASN A 326 39.11 -21.27 30.34
N VAL A 327 38.02 -21.72 30.97
CA VAL A 327 37.81 -21.73 32.43
C VAL A 327 36.96 -22.94 32.83
N ASN A 328 37.58 -24.13 32.85
CA ASN A 328 37.06 -25.41 33.36
C ASN A 328 35.77 -26.03 32.76
N GLU A 329 35.93 -27.32 32.54
CA GLU A 329 35.09 -28.32 31.86
C GLU A 329 33.78 -28.72 32.56
N HIS A 330 33.40 -28.03 33.63
CA HIS A 330 32.16 -28.32 34.34
C HIS A 330 31.54 -27.04 34.88
N SER A 331 30.39 -26.64 34.33
CA SER A 331 29.21 -26.13 35.06
C SER A 331 28.22 -25.49 34.09
N SER A 332 27.02 -26.08 34.06
CA SER A 332 25.71 -25.63 33.54
C SER A 332 25.61 -24.70 32.32
#